data_AF-A0A812S6J8-F1
#
_entry.id   AF-A0A812S6J8-F1
#
_cell.length_a   1.000
_cell.length_b   1.000
_cell.length_c   1.000
_cell.angle_alpha   90.00
_cell.angle_beta   90.00
_cell.angle_gamma   90.00
#
_symmetry.space_group_name_H-M   'P 1'
#
loop_
_entity.id
_entity.type
_entity.pdbx_description
1 polymer ?
#
loop_
_entity_poly.entity_id
_entity_poly.type
_entity_poly.pdbx_seq_one_letter_code
_entity_poly.pdbx_strand_id
1 'polypeptide(L)'
;MQSVPLDILYSSSFDFTRASGFAAALVAVCRGSPSGFLHWMGVLCSSWVTTSRGSTGRSMINPAGCQGLPSVDASNLMAWRVALLCLATSALGGVWVIEQPGSSILIESDPMQMVCGLLQVFKCRFWMWHYQSRTAKPTVLWSPSSAIRTFWRGRLNLAEVRAEKQARNPQNRQAPTRKYKDAGGRQRFQGTSELKGTGKYTFKFGAKIAEEMKTLISRAPRPVFQDADLAEATDIWANWSWDDSSWSSAEMLDVVKYLYGSKDLRIPAKWRPLLPETL
;
A
#
# COMPACT_ATOMS: atom_id res chain seq x y z
N MET A 1 13.61 -3.87 19.23
CA MET A 1 12.28 -3.23 19.32
C MET A 1 11.67 -3.18 17.92
N GLN A 2 10.56 -3.86 17.67
CA GLN A 2 9.86 -3.83 16.37
C GLN A 2 9.06 -2.52 16.27
N SER A 3 9.11 -1.81 15.13
CA SER A 3 8.21 -0.68 14.88
C SER A 3 6.82 -1.24 14.62
N VAL A 4 5.95 -1.16 15.62
CA VAL A 4 4.55 -1.57 15.49
C VAL A 4 3.79 -0.44 14.75
N PRO A 5 3.01 -0.75 13.71
CA PRO A 5 2.09 0.20 13.08
C PRO A 5 1.21 0.92 14.12
N LEU A 6 0.94 2.21 13.92
CA LEU A 6 0.24 3.05 14.91
C LEU A 6 -1.20 2.57 15.17
N ASP A 7 -1.83 2.05 14.13
CA ASP A 7 -3.12 1.35 14.14
C ASP A 7 -3.11 0.16 15.11
N ILE A 8 -2.10 -0.71 15.02
CA ILE A 8 -1.95 -1.87 15.93
C ILE A 8 -1.66 -1.43 17.37
N LEU A 9 -0.94 -0.31 17.55
CA LEU A 9 -0.72 0.28 18.88
C LEU A 9 -1.99 0.87 19.49
N TYR A 10 -2.91 1.36 18.67
CA TYR A 10 -4.17 1.92 19.14
C TYR A 10 -5.13 0.82 19.60
N SER A 11 -5.34 -0.21 18.77
CA SER A 11 -6.04 -1.43 19.15
C SER A 11 -5.83 -2.52 18.10
N SER A 12 -5.82 -3.78 18.53
CA SER A 12 -5.84 -4.94 17.62
C SER A 12 -7.05 -4.93 16.69
N SER A 13 -8.12 -4.21 17.02
CA SER A 13 -9.27 -4.00 16.14
C SER A 13 -8.92 -3.24 14.86
N PHE A 14 -7.83 -2.47 14.84
CA PHE A 14 -7.33 -1.76 13.65
C PHE A 14 -6.24 -2.52 12.90
N ASP A 15 -5.86 -3.72 13.35
CA ASP A 15 -4.94 -4.57 12.61
C ASP A 15 -5.53 -4.90 11.24
N PHE A 16 -4.92 -4.34 10.20
CA PHE A 16 -5.38 -4.48 8.81
C PHE A 16 -5.38 -5.93 8.31
N THR A 17 -4.60 -6.81 8.94
CA THR A 17 -4.60 -8.26 8.64
C THR A 17 -5.76 -9.00 9.28
N ARG A 18 -6.56 -8.35 10.13
CA ARG A 18 -7.81 -8.91 10.69
C ARG A 18 -9.04 -8.37 9.99
N ALA A 19 -10.11 -9.17 10.00
CA ALA A 19 -11.41 -8.79 9.46
C ALA A 19 -11.90 -7.43 9.98
N SER A 20 -11.73 -7.15 11.29
CA SER A 20 -12.15 -5.88 11.90
C SER A 20 -11.38 -4.66 11.36
N GLY A 21 -10.05 -4.77 11.23
CA GLY A 21 -9.23 -3.65 10.74
C GLY A 21 -9.48 -3.39 9.26
N PHE A 22 -9.69 -4.45 8.48
CA PHE A 22 -10.09 -4.31 7.08
C PHE A 22 -11.49 -3.73 6.91
N ALA A 23 -12.47 -4.17 7.71
CA ALA A 23 -13.81 -3.60 7.72
C ALA A 23 -13.79 -2.10 8.07
N ALA A 24 -12.95 -1.68 9.03
CA ALA A 24 -12.77 -0.27 9.36
C ALA A 24 -12.24 0.53 8.16
N ALA A 25 -11.28 -0.02 7.39
CA ALA A 25 -10.77 0.60 6.18
C ALA A 25 -11.84 0.70 5.07
N LEU A 26 -12.65 -0.34 4.87
CA LEU A 26 -13.79 -0.31 3.94
C LEU A 26 -14.82 0.75 4.33
N VAL A 27 -15.16 0.84 5.63
CA VAL A 27 -16.08 1.87 6.13
C VAL A 27 -15.52 3.27 5.88
N ALA A 28 -14.21 3.48 6.05
CA ALA A 28 -13.57 4.76 5.73
C ALA A 28 -13.72 5.13 4.25
N VAL A 29 -13.53 4.15 3.34
CA VAL A 29 -13.75 4.32 1.89
C VAL A 29 -15.22 4.64 1.58
N CYS A 30 -16.16 3.89 2.16
CA CYS A 30 -17.60 4.09 1.97
C CYS A 30 -18.12 5.42 2.53
N ARG A 31 -17.38 6.06 3.44
CA ARG A 31 -17.67 7.40 3.97
C ARG A 31 -17.01 8.53 3.17
N GLY A 32 -16.30 8.19 2.09
CA GLY A 32 -15.74 9.16 1.16
C GLY A 32 -16.81 10.09 0.58
N SER A 33 -16.43 11.33 0.27
CA SER A 33 -17.35 12.32 -0.29
C SER A 33 -17.79 11.92 -1.71
N PRO A 34 -19.07 12.06 -2.08
CA PRO A 34 -19.54 11.90 -3.47
C PRO A 34 -18.88 12.86 -4.46
N SER A 35 -18.38 14.02 -3.99
CA SER A 35 -17.61 14.97 -4.80
C SER A 35 -16.18 14.51 -5.08
N GLY A 36 -15.76 13.37 -4.53
CA GLY A 36 -14.41 12.81 -4.65
C GLY A 36 -13.67 12.80 -3.32
N PHE A 37 -12.78 11.82 -3.15
CA PHE A 37 -11.91 11.67 -1.99
C PHE A 37 -10.60 10.99 -2.38
N LEU A 38 -9.58 11.11 -1.53
CA LEU A 38 -8.29 10.46 -1.70
C LEU A 38 -8.09 9.38 -0.64
N HIS A 39 -7.72 8.19 -1.06
CA HIS A 39 -7.31 7.10 -0.19
C HIS A 39 -5.82 6.80 -0.36
N TRP A 40 -5.01 7.22 0.60
CA TRP A 40 -3.57 6.98 0.59
C TRP A 40 -3.20 5.76 1.43
N MET A 41 -2.54 4.78 0.82
CA MET A 41 -2.21 3.50 1.44
C MET A 41 -0.71 3.23 1.45
N GLY A 42 -0.16 3.00 2.63
CA GLY A 42 1.22 2.53 2.84
C GLY A 42 1.24 1.04 3.18
N VAL A 43 1.24 0.17 2.17
CA VAL A 43 1.25 -1.29 2.37
C VAL A 43 2.58 -1.73 2.99
N LEU A 44 2.60 -2.81 3.80
CA LEU A 44 3.76 -3.34 4.50
C LEU A 44 4.99 -3.53 3.60
N CYS A 45 5.77 -2.47 3.44
CA CYS A 45 6.76 -2.41 2.38
C CYS A 45 7.96 -3.30 2.64
N SER A 46 8.21 -3.69 3.89
CA SER A 46 9.35 -4.52 4.28
C SER A 46 9.30 -5.94 3.70
N SER A 47 8.14 -6.45 3.32
CA SER A 47 8.00 -7.79 2.72
C SER A 47 8.31 -7.81 1.22
N TRP A 48 8.03 -6.70 0.53
CA TRP A 48 8.04 -6.61 -0.94
C TRP A 48 9.33 -6.04 -1.54
N VAL A 49 10.30 -5.64 -0.73
CA VAL A 49 11.54 -4.98 -1.18
C VAL A 49 12.68 -5.96 -1.44
N THR A 50 13.70 -5.53 -2.18
CA THR A 50 14.88 -6.36 -2.49
C THR A 50 15.56 -6.95 -1.24
N THR A 51 15.62 -6.21 -0.13
CA THR A 51 16.28 -6.68 1.11
C THR A 51 15.57 -7.85 1.79
N SER A 52 14.28 -8.06 1.54
CA SER A 52 13.52 -9.16 2.15
C SER A 52 13.44 -10.40 1.26
N ARG A 53 13.78 -10.30 -0.03
CA ARG A 53 13.63 -11.40 -1.00
C ARG A 53 14.32 -12.70 -0.55
N GLY A 54 15.48 -12.60 0.09
CA GLY A 54 16.19 -13.77 0.61
C GLY A 54 15.41 -14.54 1.68
N SER A 55 14.66 -13.85 2.54
CA SER A 55 13.86 -14.48 3.59
C SER A 55 12.42 -14.78 3.16
N THR A 56 11.87 -14.02 2.22
CA THR A 56 10.49 -14.20 1.76
C THR A 56 10.39 -15.09 0.53
N GLY A 57 11.49 -15.41 -0.15
CA GLY A 57 11.50 -16.15 -1.41
C GLY A 57 10.90 -15.39 -2.60
N ARG A 58 10.51 -14.12 -2.41
CA ARG A 58 9.82 -13.33 -3.42
C ARG A 58 10.75 -12.92 -4.56
N SER A 59 10.25 -12.99 -5.79
CA SER A 59 10.93 -12.50 -7.00
C SER A 59 9.91 -11.95 -7.99
N MET A 60 10.33 -11.36 -9.11
CA MET A 60 9.38 -10.84 -10.12
C MET A 60 8.51 -11.95 -10.73
N ILE A 61 9.07 -13.16 -10.87
CA ILE A 61 8.35 -14.34 -11.42
C ILE A 61 7.67 -15.19 -10.34
N ASN A 62 7.97 -14.93 -9.06
CA ASN A 62 7.28 -15.52 -7.92
C ASN A 62 7.00 -14.39 -6.91
N PRO A 63 6.05 -13.50 -7.21
CA PRO A 63 5.75 -12.37 -6.34
C PRO A 63 5.15 -12.84 -5.02
N ALA A 64 4.45 -13.99 -4.99
CA ALA A 64 3.83 -14.58 -3.79
C ALA A 64 4.85 -15.06 -2.74
N GLY A 65 6.05 -15.48 -3.18
CA GLY A 65 7.15 -15.90 -2.31
C GLY A 65 6.94 -17.30 -1.72
N CYS A 66 7.61 -17.59 -0.61
CA CYS A 66 7.46 -18.83 0.14
C CYS A 66 6.22 -18.78 1.03
N GLN A 67 5.07 -19.17 0.48
CA GLN A 67 3.81 -19.30 1.22
C GLN A 67 3.94 -20.31 2.37
N GLY A 68 3.16 -20.12 3.43
CA GLY A 68 3.26 -20.88 4.69
C GLY A 68 4.19 -20.23 5.72
N LEU A 69 5.02 -19.25 5.31
CA LEU A 69 5.70 -18.38 6.25
C LEU A 69 4.72 -17.30 6.74
N PRO A 70 4.44 -17.19 8.06
CA PRO A 70 3.41 -16.28 8.56
C PRO A 70 3.55 -14.83 8.09
N SER A 71 4.79 -14.33 8.00
CA SER A 71 5.06 -12.96 7.50
C SER A 71 4.81 -12.79 5.99
N VAL A 72 4.97 -13.84 5.20
CA VAL A 72 4.70 -13.85 3.76
C VAL A 72 3.20 -13.93 3.53
N ASP A 73 2.51 -14.80 4.25
CA ASP A 73 1.06 -14.99 4.12
C ASP A 73 0.29 -13.73 4.56
N ALA A 74 0.62 -13.16 5.72
CA ALA A 74 0.03 -11.89 6.16
C ALA A 74 0.26 -10.77 5.15
N SER A 75 1.46 -10.72 4.55
CA SER A 75 1.78 -9.74 3.52
C SER A 75 0.98 -9.96 2.22
N ASN A 76 0.70 -11.21 1.84
CA ASN A 76 -0.14 -11.55 0.68
C ASN A 76 -1.60 -11.15 0.94
N LEU A 77 -2.12 -11.48 2.12
CA LEU A 77 -3.46 -11.06 2.57
C LEU A 77 -3.62 -9.54 2.50
N MET A 78 -2.63 -8.77 2.98
CA MET A 78 -2.65 -7.31 2.87
C MET A 78 -2.68 -6.83 1.40
N ALA A 79 -1.97 -7.50 0.49
CA ALA A 79 -1.97 -7.12 -0.93
C ALA A 79 -3.35 -7.32 -1.57
N TRP A 80 -4.01 -8.44 -1.29
CA TRP A 80 -5.39 -8.70 -1.71
C TRP A 80 -6.35 -7.64 -1.16
N ARG A 81 -6.30 -7.38 0.15
CA ARG A 81 -7.15 -6.36 0.79
C ARG A 81 -6.91 -4.96 0.22
N VAL A 82 -5.66 -4.59 -0.05
CA VAL A 82 -5.34 -3.30 -0.69
C VAL A 82 -5.89 -3.23 -2.10
N ALA A 83 -5.80 -4.30 -2.90
CA ALA A 83 -6.40 -4.35 -4.22
C ALA A 83 -7.92 -4.12 -4.16
N LEU A 84 -8.60 -4.74 -3.20
CA LEU A 84 -10.04 -4.51 -2.98
C LEU A 84 -10.34 -3.07 -2.59
N LEU A 85 -9.54 -2.45 -1.71
CA LEU A 85 -9.71 -1.03 -1.39
C LEU A 85 -9.45 -0.13 -2.59
N CYS A 86 -8.53 -0.48 -3.49
CA CYS A 86 -8.31 0.26 -4.73
C CYS A 86 -9.56 0.22 -5.62
N LEU A 87 -10.10 -0.99 -5.86
CA LEU A 87 -11.31 -1.17 -6.65
C LEU A 87 -12.51 -0.46 -6.02
N ALA A 88 -12.74 -0.62 -4.71
CA ALA A 88 -13.83 0.04 -3.98
C ALA A 88 -13.69 1.57 -3.98
N THR A 89 -12.47 2.09 -3.80
CA THR A 89 -12.21 3.53 -3.90
C THR A 89 -12.54 4.04 -5.29
N SER A 90 -12.13 3.33 -6.34
CA SER A 90 -12.40 3.73 -7.72
C SER A 90 -13.86 3.64 -8.11
N ALA A 91 -14.56 2.59 -7.67
CA ALA A 91 -16.00 2.41 -7.82
C ALA A 91 -16.82 3.57 -7.25
N LEU A 92 -16.37 4.15 -6.13
CA LEU A 92 -17.01 5.31 -5.49
C LEU A 92 -16.57 6.65 -6.09
N GLY A 93 -15.84 6.65 -7.21
CA GLY A 93 -15.30 7.86 -7.83
C GLY A 93 -14.17 8.51 -7.04
N GLY A 94 -13.64 7.84 -6.02
CA GLY A 94 -12.46 8.26 -5.28
C GLY A 94 -11.17 7.91 -6.01
N VAL A 95 -10.06 8.47 -5.54
CA VAL A 95 -8.73 8.24 -6.08
C VAL A 95 -7.88 7.58 -5.01
N TRP A 96 -7.19 6.50 -5.36
CA TRP A 96 -6.27 5.84 -4.44
C TRP A 96 -4.82 6.14 -4.80
N VAL A 97 -3.95 6.07 -3.80
CA VAL A 97 -2.49 6.10 -3.97
C VAL A 97 -1.88 4.98 -3.15
N ILE A 98 -1.16 4.08 -3.82
CA ILE A 98 -0.30 3.10 -3.16
C ILE A 98 1.12 3.66 -3.13
N GLU A 99 1.64 3.85 -1.92
CA GLU A 99 3.01 4.26 -1.70
C GLU A 99 3.89 3.04 -1.36
N GLN A 100 5.00 2.88 -2.08
CA GLN A 100 5.95 1.80 -1.89
C GLN A 100 7.40 2.29 -2.08
N PRO A 101 8.39 1.61 -1.48
CA PRO A 101 9.79 1.82 -1.84
C PRO A 101 10.03 1.51 -3.32
N GLY A 102 10.96 2.21 -3.96
CA GLY A 102 11.24 2.07 -5.40
C GLY A 102 11.69 0.66 -5.84
N SER A 103 12.13 -0.18 -4.90
CA SER A 103 12.52 -1.57 -5.12
C SER A 103 11.41 -2.59 -4.83
N SER A 104 10.21 -2.12 -4.44
CA SER A 104 9.08 -2.99 -4.14
C SER A 104 8.59 -3.70 -5.39
N ILE A 105 8.21 -4.96 -5.25
CA ILE A 105 7.56 -5.76 -6.30
C ILE A 105 6.08 -6.01 -6.01
N LEU A 106 5.48 -5.29 -5.05
CA LEU A 106 4.05 -5.43 -4.73
C LEU A 106 3.17 -5.33 -5.98
N ILE A 107 3.49 -4.43 -6.91
CA ILE A 107 2.70 -4.24 -8.12
C ILE A 107 2.68 -5.51 -9.00
N GLU A 108 3.71 -6.36 -8.92
CA GLU A 108 3.83 -7.59 -9.70
C GLU A 108 2.98 -8.73 -9.12
N SER A 109 2.39 -8.55 -7.93
CA SER A 109 1.51 -9.57 -7.34
C SER A 109 0.18 -9.68 -8.08
N ASP A 110 -0.37 -10.87 -8.15
CA ASP A 110 -1.67 -11.18 -8.76
C ASP A 110 -2.79 -10.18 -8.40
N PRO A 111 -3.04 -9.83 -7.11
CA PRO A 111 -4.07 -8.85 -6.79
C PRO A 111 -3.82 -7.48 -7.39
N MET A 112 -2.57 -7.05 -7.50
CA MET A 112 -2.23 -5.76 -8.10
C MET A 112 -2.26 -5.79 -9.62
N GLN A 113 -1.88 -6.91 -10.24
CA GLN A 113 -2.03 -7.11 -11.67
C GLN A 113 -3.50 -7.10 -12.09
N MET A 114 -4.39 -7.68 -11.29
CA MET A 114 -5.84 -7.56 -11.48
C MET A 114 -6.29 -6.09 -11.48
N VAL A 115 -5.86 -5.29 -10.50
CA VAL A 115 -6.17 -3.86 -10.46
C VAL A 115 -5.64 -3.13 -11.70
N CYS A 116 -4.42 -3.43 -12.13
CA CYS A 116 -3.82 -2.84 -13.33
C CYS A 116 -4.48 -3.28 -14.65
N GLY A 117 -5.12 -4.46 -14.68
CA GLY A 117 -5.91 -4.92 -15.82
C GLY A 117 -7.27 -4.22 -15.91
N LEU A 118 -7.87 -3.87 -14.77
CA LEU A 118 -9.19 -3.24 -14.72
C LEU A 118 -9.15 -1.71 -14.82
N LEU A 119 -8.09 -1.09 -14.30
CA LEU A 119 -7.96 0.37 -14.20
C LEU A 119 -6.75 0.87 -14.99
N GLN A 120 -6.86 2.07 -15.56
CA GLN A 120 -5.65 2.77 -16.00
C GLN A 120 -4.84 3.19 -14.76
N VAL A 121 -3.63 2.67 -14.59
CA VAL A 121 -2.76 2.97 -13.44
C VAL A 121 -1.49 3.70 -13.88
N PHE A 122 -1.25 4.86 -13.27
CA PHE A 122 -0.04 5.65 -13.45
C PHE A 122 1.00 5.32 -12.38
N LYS A 123 2.26 5.56 -12.74
CA LYS A 123 3.44 5.39 -11.88
C LYS A 123 4.20 6.70 -11.76
N CYS A 124 4.53 7.10 -10.54
CA CYS A 124 5.47 8.18 -10.27
C CYS A 124 6.58 7.69 -9.36
N ARG A 125 7.84 7.97 -9.69
CA ARG A 125 8.97 7.74 -8.79
C ARG A 125 9.44 9.08 -8.27
N PHE A 126 9.75 9.17 -6.99
CA PHE A 126 10.32 10.38 -6.40
C PHE A 126 11.29 10.03 -5.28
N TRP A 127 12.09 11.02 -4.88
CA TRP A 127 12.98 10.91 -3.73
C TRP A 127 12.30 11.56 -2.54
N MET A 128 12.14 10.83 -1.44
CA MET A 128 11.58 11.40 -0.21
C MET A 128 12.40 12.57 0.35
N TRP A 129 13.67 12.68 -0.07
CA TRP A 129 14.55 13.80 0.27
C TRP A 129 13.99 15.16 -0.14
N HIS A 130 13.41 15.24 -1.34
CA HIS A 130 12.75 16.45 -1.85
C HIS A 130 11.57 16.89 -0.99
N TYR A 131 11.07 15.97 -0.16
CA TYR A 131 9.98 16.16 0.78
C TYR A 131 10.50 16.23 2.23
N GLN A 132 11.73 16.68 2.45
CA GLN A 132 12.33 16.88 3.77
C GLN A 132 12.42 15.59 4.63
N SER A 133 12.49 14.42 3.99
CA SER A 133 12.83 13.18 4.69
C SER A 133 14.29 13.16 5.12
N ARG A 134 14.59 12.48 6.24
CA ARG A 134 15.97 12.26 6.71
C ARG A 134 16.77 11.35 5.78
N THR A 135 16.10 10.54 4.97
CA THR A 135 16.74 9.61 4.05
C THR A 135 16.33 9.90 2.62
N ALA A 136 17.31 9.86 1.73
CA ALA A 136 17.09 9.84 0.29
C ALA A 136 16.61 8.47 -0.17
N LYS A 137 15.44 8.05 0.34
CA LYS A 137 14.81 6.80 -0.05
C LYS A 137 14.07 7.03 -1.38
N PRO A 138 14.34 6.22 -2.41
CA PRO A 138 13.53 6.23 -3.61
C PRO A 138 12.18 5.60 -3.27
N THR A 139 11.11 6.29 -3.63
CA THR A 139 9.72 5.89 -3.41
C THR A 139 9.00 5.88 -4.75
N VAL A 140 8.04 4.99 -4.89
CA VAL A 140 7.13 4.88 -6.03
C VAL A 140 5.70 5.03 -5.54
N LEU A 141 4.93 5.80 -6.29
CA LEU A 141 3.48 5.94 -6.16
C LEU A 141 2.81 5.25 -7.35
N TRP A 142 1.72 4.55 -7.06
CA TRP A 142 0.79 4.01 -8.04
C TRP A 142 -0.60 4.58 -7.78
N SER A 143 -1.31 4.98 -8.82
CA SER A 143 -2.63 5.64 -8.70
C SER A 143 -3.37 5.63 -10.03
N PRO A 144 -4.71 5.68 -10.06
CA PRO A 144 -5.45 5.85 -11.29
C PRO A 144 -5.40 7.30 -11.80
N SER A 145 -4.82 8.22 -11.04
CA SER A 145 -4.66 9.61 -11.42
C SER A 145 -3.23 9.93 -11.86
N SER A 146 -3.07 10.51 -13.05
CA SER A 146 -1.78 11.02 -13.53
C SER A 146 -1.24 12.19 -12.70
N ALA A 147 -2.08 12.80 -11.84
CA ALA A 147 -1.70 13.90 -10.96
C ALA A 147 -0.58 13.50 -9.99
N ILE A 148 -0.35 12.21 -9.71
CA ILE A 148 0.80 11.76 -8.92
C ILE A 148 2.15 12.17 -9.51
N ARG A 149 2.20 12.57 -10.78
CA ARG A 149 3.42 13.10 -11.42
C ARG A 149 3.90 14.40 -10.76
N THR A 150 3.05 15.15 -10.04
CA THR A 150 3.49 16.35 -9.30
C THR A 150 4.49 16.03 -8.19
N PHE A 151 4.55 14.77 -7.74
CA PHE A 151 5.53 14.32 -6.74
C PHE A 151 6.96 14.26 -7.29
N TRP A 152 7.14 14.24 -8.60
CA TRP A 152 8.46 14.25 -9.20
C TRP A 152 9.08 15.64 -9.13
N ARG A 153 10.18 15.77 -8.38
CA ARG A 153 10.95 17.02 -8.22
C ARG A 153 12.32 16.97 -8.89
N GLY A 154 12.49 16.09 -9.88
CA GLY A 154 13.75 15.92 -10.59
C GLY A 154 14.72 14.96 -9.90
N ARG A 155 15.88 14.81 -10.54
CA ARG A 155 16.97 13.95 -10.05
C ARG A 155 17.54 14.51 -8.75
N LEU A 156 18.00 13.60 -7.89
CA LEU A 156 18.63 13.97 -6.64
C LEU A 156 20.10 14.36 -6.86
N ASN A 157 20.53 15.51 -6.34
CA ASN A 157 21.95 15.84 -6.27
C ASN A 157 22.62 15.03 -5.15
N LEU A 158 23.30 13.95 -5.53
CA LEU A 158 23.93 13.04 -4.56
C LEU A 158 25.07 13.69 -3.76
N ALA A 159 25.75 14.71 -4.30
CA ALA A 159 26.81 15.40 -3.60
C ALA A 159 26.24 16.22 -2.43
N GLU A 160 25.17 16.97 -2.67
CA GLU A 160 24.44 17.73 -1.63
C GLU A 160 23.90 16.81 -0.54
N VAL A 161 23.25 15.70 -0.93
CA VAL A 161 22.73 14.72 0.05
C VAL A 161 23.82 14.12 0.90
N ARG A 162 24.99 13.84 0.34
CA ARG A 162 26.14 13.31 1.09
C ARG A 162 26.68 14.37 2.05
N ALA A 163 26.87 15.61 1.59
CA ALA A 163 27.33 16.72 2.43
C ALA A 163 26.37 16.98 3.60
N GLU A 164 25.06 17.02 3.36
CA GLU A 164 24.06 17.24 4.40
C GLU A 164 24.00 16.06 5.40
N LYS A 165 24.11 14.82 4.91
CA LYS A 165 24.19 13.64 5.79
C LYS A 165 25.44 13.66 6.68
N GLN A 166 26.59 14.05 6.12
CA GLN A 166 27.84 14.19 6.86
C GLN A 166 27.74 15.30 7.92
N ALA A 167 27.14 16.44 7.57
CA ALA A 167 26.90 17.54 8.51
C ALA A 167 25.96 17.13 9.67
N ARG A 168 24.94 16.31 9.40
CA ARG A 168 23.96 15.84 10.41
C ARG A 168 24.48 14.71 11.30
N ASN A 169 25.44 13.94 10.83
CA ASN A 169 25.98 12.79 11.55
C ASN A 169 27.50 12.72 11.35
N PRO A 170 28.27 13.67 11.92
CA PRO A 170 29.72 13.73 11.76
C PRO A 170 30.41 12.49 12.34
N GLN A 171 29.77 11.81 13.30
CA GLN A 171 30.26 10.60 13.95
C GLN A 171 30.05 9.33 13.10
N ASN A 172 29.43 9.43 11.93
CA ASN A 172 29.20 8.32 11.00
C ASN A 172 28.54 7.09 11.68
N ARG A 173 27.54 7.35 12.55
CA ARG A 173 26.79 6.27 13.21
C ARG A 173 26.29 5.25 12.18
N GLN A 174 26.27 3.98 12.60
CA GLN A 174 26.07 2.77 11.79
C GLN A 174 25.03 2.96 10.68
N ALA A 175 25.43 2.69 9.43
CA ALA A 175 24.55 2.79 8.27
C ALA A 175 23.37 1.79 8.37
N PRO A 176 22.19 2.11 7.79
CA PRO A 176 21.02 1.21 7.80
C PRO A 176 21.22 -0.07 6.97
N THR A 177 22.28 -0.13 6.16
CA THR A 177 22.68 -1.32 5.43
C THR A 177 24.18 -1.53 5.55
N ARG A 178 24.60 -2.79 5.63
CA ARG A 178 26.01 -3.20 5.61
C ARG A 178 26.28 -3.93 4.29
N LYS A 179 27.35 -3.54 3.59
CA LYS A 179 27.84 -4.25 2.41
C LYS A 179 28.83 -5.34 2.84
N TYR A 180 28.82 -6.47 2.14
CA TYR A 180 29.76 -7.59 2.36
C TYR A 180 30.06 -8.27 1.02
N LYS A 181 31.12 -9.08 0.94
CA LYS A 181 31.35 -9.99 -0.20
C LYS A 181 30.88 -11.38 0.18
N ASP A 182 30.14 -12.05 -0.70
CA ASP A 182 29.78 -13.45 -0.50
C ASP A 182 30.97 -14.39 -0.81
N ALA A 183 30.79 -15.70 -0.60
CA ALA A 183 31.83 -16.70 -0.87
C ALA A 183 32.30 -16.71 -2.34
N GLY A 184 31.47 -16.22 -3.27
CA GLY A 184 31.83 -16.05 -4.68
C GLY A 184 32.44 -14.69 -5.02
N GLY A 185 32.81 -13.89 -4.01
CA GLY A 185 33.40 -12.57 -4.18
C GLY A 185 32.42 -11.47 -4.62
N ARG A 186 31.12 -11.76 -4.75
CA ARG A 186 30.12 -10.80 -5.23
C ARG A 186 29.74 -9.85 -4.11
N GLN A 187 29.60 -8.57 -4.43
CA GLN A 187 29.16 -7.58 -3.45
C GLN A 187 27.67 -7.75 -3.14
N ARG A 188 27.36 -7.97 -1.86
CA ARG A 188 26.02 -8.09 -1.30
C ARG A 188 25.78 -7.00 -0.27
N PHE A 189 24.52 -6.88 0.16
CA PHE A 189 24.13 -5.99 1.22
C PHE A 189 23.04 -6.63 2.09
N GLN A 190 22.99 -6.23 3.35
CA GLN A 190 21.93 -6.62 4.28
C GLN A 190 21.54 -5.43 5.16
N GLY A 191 20.31 -5.46 5.68
CA GLY A 191 19.85 -4.47 6.66
C GLY A 191 20.58 -4.59 8.00
N THR A 192 20.77 -3.46 8.68
CA THR A 192 21.25 -3.43 10.07
C THR A 192 20.07 -3.22 11.03
N SER A 193 20.32 -3.23 12.35
CA SER A 193 19.32 -2.88 13.37
C SER A 193 18.70 -1.50 13.13
N GLU A 194 19.48 -0.57 12.59
CA GLU A 194 19.08 0.81 12.29
C GLU A 194 18.08 0.90 11.12
N LEU A 195 17.99 -0.13 10.26
CA LEU A 195 17.11 -0.10 9.10
C LEU A 195 15.65 0.18 9.48
N LYS A 196 15.16 -0.41 10.58
CA LYS A 196 13.79 -0.20 11.06
C LYS A 196 13.54 1.24 11.47
N GLY A 197 14.54 1.90 12.07
CA GLY A 197 14.47 3.31 12.46
C GLY A 197 14.26 4.25 11.27
N THR A 198 14.75 3.86 10.08
CA THR A 198 14.59 4.66 8.85
C THR A 198 13.20 4.61 8.25
N GLY A 199 12.33 3.69 8.72
CA GLY A 199 10.95 3.57 8.25
C GLY A 199 10.00 4.64 8.78
N LYS A 200 10.39 5.40 9.82
CA LYS A 200 9.53 6.42 10.42
C LYS A 200 9.53 7.71 9.59
N TYR A 201 8.34 8.16 9.21
CA TYR A 201 8.18 9.47 8.56
C TYR A 201 8.43 10.60 9.55
N THR A 202 9.12 11.64 9.08
CA THR A 202 9.24 12.88 9.84
C THR A 202 7.94 13.66 9.72
N PHE A 203 7.63 14.48 10.74
CA PHE A 203 6.52 15.41 10.67
C PHE A 203 6.60 16.31 9.43
N LYS A 204 7.80 16.84 9.14
CA LYS A 204 8.08 17.66 7.96
C LYS A 204 7.73 16.95 6.65
N PHE A 205 8.09 15.68 6.51
CA PHE A 205 7.71 14.87 5.36
C PHE A 205 6.20 14.70 5.28
N GLY A 206 5.54 14.29 6.37
CA GLY A 206 4.09 14.14 6.42
C GLY A 206 3.35 15.43 6.02
N ALA A 207 3.79 16.57 6.52
CA ALA A 207 3.22 17.88 6.18
C ALA A 207 3.36 18.19 4.68
N LYS A 208 4.54 17.95 4.08
CA LYS A 208 4.73 18.16 2.64
C LYS A 208 3.92 17.21 1.78
N ILE A 209 3.79 15.95 2.17
CA ILE A 209 2.90 15.01 1.49
C ILE A 209 1.44 15.47 1.59
N ALA A 210 1.00 15.95 2.75
CA ALA A 210 -0.36 16.47 2.93
C ALA A 210 -0.66 17.71 2.06
N GLU A 211 0.32 18.58 1.84
CA GLU A 211 0.20 19.70 0.88
C GLU A 211 -0.06 19.18 -0.55
N GLU A 212 0.68 18.15 -0.99
CA GLU A 212 0.49 17.54 -2.31
C GLU A 212 -0.86 16.82 -2.43
N MET A 213 -1.33 16.18 -1.35
CA MET A 213 -2.62 15.50 -1.33
C MET A 213 -3.78 16.44 -1.68
N LYS A 214 -3.73 17.71 -1.25
CA LYS A 214 -4.74 18.72 -1.65
C LYS A 214 -4.73 18.98 -3.16
N THR A 215 -3.54 19.00 -3.75
CA THR A 215 -3.36 19.15 -5.20
C THR A 215 -3.83 17.91 -5.96
N LEU A 216 -3.62 16.72 -5.40
CA LEU A 216 -4.15 15.48 -5.97
C LEU A 216 -5.68 15.51 -5.99
N ILE A 217 -6.33 15.80 -4.86
CA ILE A 217 -7.80 15.81 -4.75
C ILE A 217 -8.43 16.76 -5.78
N SER A 218 -7.85 17.96 -5.96
CA SER A 218 -8.40 18.96 -6.89
C SER A 218 -8.18 18.65 -8.36
N ARG A 219 -7.25 17.75 -8.68
CA ARG A 219 -6.83 17.45 -10.07
C ARG A 219 -7.10 16.02 -10.48
N ALA A 220 -7.51 15.17 -9.56
CA ALA A 220 -7.66 13.77 -9.85
C ALA A 220 -8.99 13.54 -10.57
N PRO A 221 -8.95 13.15 -11.86
CA PRO A 221 -10.16 12.77 -12.55
C PRO A 221 -10.78 11.55 -11.85
N ARG A 222 -12.08 11.35 -12.04
CA ARG A 222 -12.70 10.08 -11.68
C ARG A 222 -11.93 8.95 -12.37
N PRO A 223 -11.62 7.85 -11.68
CA PRO A 223 -10.94 6.72 -12.30
C PRO A 223 -11.71 6.22 -13.53
N VAL A 224 -10.97 5.93 -14.59
CA VAL A 224 -11.51 5.37 -15.83
C VAL A 224 -11.21 3.87 -15.81
N PHE A 225 -12.27 3.08 -15.85
CA PHE A 225 -12.17 1.64 -16.06
C PHE A 225 -11.78 1.39 -17.52
N GLN A 226 -10.90 0.42 -17.77
CA GLN A 226 -10.41 0.15 -19.12
C GLN A 226 -11.52 -0.40 -20.04
N ASP A 227 -12.52 -1.04 -19.45
CA ASP A 227 -13.71 -1.50 -20.15
C ASP A 227 -14.87 -0.51 -19.90
N ALA A 228 -15.32 0.13 -20.99
CA ALA A 228 -16.38 1.14 -20.96
C ALA A 228 -17.76 0.53 -20.70
N ASP A 229 -17.91 -0.79 -20.87
CA ASP A 229 -19.15 -1.53 -20.69
C ASP A 229 -19.32 -2.09 -19.26
N LEU A 230 -18.36 -1.82 -18.37
CA LEU A 230 -18.50 -2.15 -16.95
C LEU A 230 -19.63 -1.30 -16.35
N ALA A 231 -20.75 -1.98 -16.09
CA ALA A 231 -21.92 -1.48 -15.38
C ALA A 231 -21.54 -0.78 -14.05
N GLU A 232 -22.50 -0.07 -13.41
CA GLU A 232 -22.22 0.59 -12.12
C GLU A 232 -21.55 -0.42 -11.17
N ALA A 233 -20.60 0.01 -10.34
CA ALA A 233 -19.81 -0.92 -9.54
C ALA A 233 -20.66 -1.83 -8.63
N THR A 234 -21.87 -1.39 -8.28
CA THR A 234 -22.89 -2.19 -7.61
C THR A 234 -23.39 -3.36 -8.44
N ASP A 235 -23.50 -3.21 -9.76
CA ASP A 235 -23.92 -4.27 -10.69
C ASP A 235 -22.81 -5.31 -10.88
N ILE A 236 -21.56 -4.88 -10.97
CA ILE A 236 -20.40 -5.81 -10.99
C ILE A 236 -20.40 -6.64 -9.71
N TRP A 237 -20.58 -5.98 -8.57
CA TRP A 237 -20.59 -6.63 -7.27
C TRP A 237 -21.80 -7.56 -7.10
N ALA A 238 -23.00 -7.16 -7.57
CA ALA A 238 -24.22 -7.96 -7.51
C ALA A 238 -24.09 -9.28 -8.28
N ASN A 239 -23.34 -9.27 -9.39
CA ASN A 239 -23.16 -10.43 -10.26
C ASN A 239 -21.93 -11.28 -9.93
N TRP A 240 -21.16 -10.91 -8.91
CA TRP A 240 -20.00 -11.69 -8.52
C TRP A 240 -20.36 -12.92 -7.70
N SER A 241 -19.74 -14.05 -8.04
CA SER A 241 -19.83 -15.27 -7.26
C SER A 241 -19.15 -15.06 -5.91
N TRP A 242 -19.86 -15.44 -4.84
CA TRP A 242 -19.36 -15.50 -3.47
C TRP A 242 -18.80 -16.87 -3.11
N ASP A 243 -18.50 -17.71 -4.11
CA ASP A 243 -17.83 -18.98 -3.85
C ASP A 243 -16.48 -18.78 -3.14
N ASP A 244 -16.06 -19.82 -2.39
CA ASP A 244 -14.85 -19.81 -1.58
C ASP A 244 -13.57 -19.49 -2.37
N SER A 245 -13.57 -19.61 -3.71
CA SER A 245 -12.35 -19.52 -4.50
C SER A 245 -11.94 -18.08 -4.82
N SER A 246 -12.90 -17.21 -5.12
CA SER A 246 -12.61 -15.86 -5.63
C SER A 246 -12.14 -14.89 -4.54
N TRP A 247 -12.49 -15.16 -3.28
CA TRP A 247 -12.33 -14.22 -2.16
C TRP A 247 -11.60 -14.76 -0.94
N SER A 248 -11.30 -16.07 -0.90
CA SER A 248 -10.57 -16.69 0.21
C SER A 248 -9.26 -15.98 0.51
N SER A 249 -8.56 -15.53 -0.54
CA SER A 249 -7.27 -14.84 -0.39
C SER A 249 -7.36 -13.47 0.30
N ALA A 250 -8.53 -12.84 0.32
CA ALA A 250 -8.81 -11.60 1.05
C ALA A 250 -9.57 -11.84 2.38
N GLU A 251 -10.00 -13.08 2.62
CA GLU A 251 -10.88 -13.49 3.71
C GLU A 251 -12.19 -12.69 3.76
N MET A 252 -12.81 -12.39 2.60
CA MET A 252 -14.01 -11.53 2.58
C MET A 252 -15.20 -12.15 3.32
N LEU A 253 -15.32 -13.48 3.34
CA LEU A 253 -16.38 -14.13 4.11
C LEU A 253 -16.24 -13.80 5.61
N ASP A 254 -15.03 -13.81 6.16
CA ASP A 254 -14.80 -13.44 7.56
C ASP A 254 -15.10 -11.97 7.82
N VAL A 255 -14.85 -11.10 6.84
CA VAL A 255 -15.19 -9.67 6.89
C VAL A 255 -16.71 -9.49 6.90
N VAL A 256 -17.43 -10.20 6.05
CA VAL A 256 -18.90 -10.16 5.99
C VAL A 256 -19.50 -10.74 7.27
N LYS A 257 -19.00 -11.88 7.78
CA LYS A 257 -19.37 -12.47 9.08
C LYS A 257 -19.20 -11.44 10.20
N TYR A 258 -18.06 -10.75 10.23
CA TYR A 258 -17.81 -9.69 11.19
C TYR A 258 -18.80 -8.53 11.06
N LEU A 259 -19.11 -8.07 9.84
CA LEU A 259 -20.05 -6.97 9.61
C LEU A 259 -21.47 -7.31 10.06
N TYR A 260 -21.95 -8.54 9.85
CA TYR A 260 -23.27 -8.98 10.34
C TYR A 260 -23.31 -9.11 11.87
N GLY A 261 -22.21 -9.56 12.49
CA GLY A 261 -22.11 -9.71 13.95
C GLY A 261 -21.78 -8.43 14.73
N SER A 262 -21.30 -7.39 14.04
CA SER A 262 -20.87 -6.14 14.68
C SER A 262 -22.06 -5.31 15.17
N LYS A 263 -22.00 -4.87 16.43
CA LYS A 263 -22.97 -3.91 16.99
C LYS A 263 -22.63 -2.45 16.64
N ASP A 264 -21.35 -2.21 16.34
CA ASP A 264 -20.79 -0.87 16.17
C ASP A 264 -20.73 -0.44 14.70
N LEU A 265 -20.71 -1.39 13.77
CA LEU A 265 -20.71 -1.13 12.33
C LEU A 265 -22.06 -1.50 11.74
N ARG A 266 -22.67 -0.57 11.00
CA ARG A 266 -23.89 -0.82 10.23
C ARG A 266 -23.57 -0.87 8.76
N ILE A 267 -23.90 -1.98 8.11
CA ILE A 267 -23.88 -2.11 6.65
C ILE A 267 -24.91 -1.10 6.09
N PRO A 268 -24.52 -0.17 5.21
CA PRO A 268 -25.48 0.75 4.63
C PRO A 268 -26.56 0.00 3.83
N ALA A 269 -27.81 0.45 3.89
CA ALA A 269 -28.96 -0.26 3.32
C ALA A 269 -28.78 -0.65 1.85
N LYS A 270 -28.13 0.21 1.04
CA LYS A 270 -27.86 -0.05 -0.38
C LYS A 270 -26.90 -1.23 -0.65
N TRP A 271 -26.02 -1.55 0.30
CA TRP A 271 -25.03 -2.62 0.15
C TRP A 271 -25.51 -3.95 0.72
N ARG A 272 -26.45 -3.93 1.66
CA ARG A 272 -26.91 -5.13 2.35
C ARG A 272 -27.48 -6.21 1.40
N PRO A 273 -28.27 -5.89 0.35
CA PRO A 273 -28.75 -6.88 -0.61
C PRO A 273 -27.65 -7.47 -1.50
N LEU A 274 -26.45 -6.87 -1.50
CA LEU A 274 -25.32 -7.28 -2.34
C LEU A 274 -24.33 -8.21 -1.59
N LEU A 275 -24.64 -8.54 -0.34
CA LEU A 275 -23.85 -9.44 0.50
C LEU A 275 -24.56 -10.78 0.64
N PRO A 276 -23.83 -11.89 0.81
CA PRO A 276 -24.43 -13.21 0.96
C PRO A 276 -25.29 -13.26 2.24
N GLU A 277 -26.53 -13.73 2.10
CA GLU A 277 -27.46 -13.88 3.23
C GLU A 277 -27.11 -15.07 4.13
N THR A 278 -26.48 -16.10 3.55
CA THR A 278 -25.99 -17.30 4.23
C THR A 278 -24.48 -17.42 4.06
N LEU A 279 -23.78 -17.67 5.17
CA LEU A 279 -22.32 -17.61 5.32
C LEU A 279 -21.74 -18.92 5.88
#